data_AF-A0A2D0S0Q6-F1
#
_entry.id   AF-A0A2D0S0Q6-F1
#
_cell.length_a   1.000
_cell.length_b   1.000
_cell.length_c   1.000
_cell.angle_alpha   90.00
_cell.angle_beta   90.00
_cell.angle_gamma   90.00
#
_symmetry.space_group_name_H-M   'P 1'
#
loop_
_entity.id
_entity.type
_entity.pdbx_description
1 polymer ?
#
loop_
_entity_poly.entity_id
_entity_poly.type
_entity_poly.pdbx_seq_one_letter_code
_entity_poly.pdbx_strand_id
1 'polypeptide(L)'
;MKLLPESSCVLFLLLLVELPVLAMSRPTPMRHRKDSLTKLSQKMRRLINIVQRAVHHLDTSLPFEHNLTSLPTLNFRPRDLAAVTENSTLSQLSSGLHSFKLHFDWLLYWHNQSGLVSNKIKEIADEIQSISMLEQIQTNSSGQNTLLSMPPLTSAWDIYRTSAVIHKRLLDFCNWYLRALQVLIYKQTTDDKRGHYQEEGHRYI
;
A
#
# COMPACT_ATOMS: atom_id res chain seq x y z
N MET A 1 66.45 29.47 -4.71
CA MET A 1 65.42 28.60 -5.33
C MET A 1 65.46 27.23 -4.69
N LYS A 2 64.46 26.89 -3.87
CA LYS A 2 63.98 25.52 -3.63
C LYS A 2 62.50 25.66 -3.27
N LEU A 3 61.67 25.02 -4.10
CA LEU A 3 60.23 25.12 -4.20
C LEU A 3 59.56 24.06 -3.32
N LEU A 4 58.45 24.48 -2.69
CA LEU A 4 57.28 23.71 -2.23
C LEU A 4 57.43 22.82 -0.96
N PRO A 5 56.34 22.65 -0.16
CA PRO A 5 55.04 22.21 -0.68
C PRO A 5 53.82 23.05 -0.26
N GLU A 6 53.21 23.65 -1.27
CA GLU A 6 51.78 24.04 -1.35
C GLU A 6 50.85 22.80 -1.35
N SER A 7 51.13 21.81 -0.51
CA SER A 7 50.36 20.56 -0.48
C SER A 7 49.34 20.50 0.66
N SER A 8 49.42 21.43 1.63
CA SER A 8 48.51 21.45 2.79
C SER A 8 47.13 22.05 2.46
N CYS A 9 47.06 23.03 1.56
CA CYS A 9 45.80 23.70 1.22
C CYS A 9 44.86 22.83 0.36
N VAL A 10 45.41 21.92 -0.44
CA VAL A 10 44.62 21.07 -1.35
C VAL A 10 43.85 19.99 -0.58
N LEU A 11 44.43 19.48 0.51
CA LEU A 11 43.78 18.47 1.35
C LEU A 11 42.59 19.04 2.13
N PHE A 12 42.69 20.29 2.61
CA PHE A 12 41.56 20.97 3.24
C PHE A 12 40.41 21.26 2.26
N LEU A 13 40.72 21.60 1.01
CA LEU A 13 39.69 21.83 -0.02
C LEU A 13 39.02 20.53 -0.48
N LEU A 14 39.75 19.41 -0.52
CA LEU A 14 39.15 18.10 -0.83
C LEU A 14 38.26 17.57 0.30
N LEU A 15 38.55 17.91 1.56
CA LEU A 15 37.71 17.50 2.70
C LEU A 15 36.34 18.24 2.73
N LEU A 16 36.27 19.47 2.20
CA LEU A 16 35.01 20.22 2.13
C LEU A 16 34.08 19.76 0.98
N VAL A 17 34.61 19.07 -0.03
CA VAL A 17 33.82 18.52 -1.15
C VAL A 17 33.12 17.20 -0.80
N GLU A 18 33.59 16.49 0.24
CA GLU A 18 33.00 15.22 0.71
C GLU A 18 31.80 15.40 1.65
N LEU A 19 31.50 16.62 2.10
CA LEU A 19 30.52 16.88 3.17
C LEU A 19 29.07 17.30 2.79
N PRO A 20 28.56 17.31 1.53
CA PRO A 20 27.13 17.53 1.32
C PRO A 20 26.25 16.27 1.39
N VAL A 21 26.80 15.05 1.46
CA VAL A 21 25.97 13.84 1.31
C VAL A 21 25.32 13.37 2.63
N LEU A 22 25.84 13.81 3.78
CA LEU A 22 25.29 13.44 5.09
C LEU A 22 24.27 14.43 5.67
N ALA A 23 24.01 15.57 5.00
CA ALA A 23 23.15 16.64 5.52
C ALA A 23 21.75 16.72 4.88
N MET A 24 21.25 15.62 4.30
CA MET A 24 19.89 15.54 3.75
C MET A 24 19.04 14.40 4.32
N SER A 25 19.33 13.89 5.52
CA SER A 25 18.31 13.18 6.30
C SER A 25 17.51 14.20 7.11
N ARG A 26 16.78 15.10 6.43
CA ARG A 26 15.76 15.89 7.13
C ARG A 26 14.72 14.88 7.59
N PRO A 27 14.48 14.69 8.90
CA PRO A 27 13.41 13.81 9.36
C PRO A 27 12.13 14.32 8.69
N THR A 28 11.50 13.46 7.89
CA THR A 28 10.19 13.79 7.33
C THR A 28 9.31 14.15 8.53
N PRO A 29 8.75 15.37 8.60
CA PRO A 29 8.05 15.81 9.78
C PRO A 29 6.94 14.81 10.11
N MET A 30 6.97 14.26 11.32
CA MET A 30 6.04 13.22 11.81
C MET A 30 4.58 13.55 11.48
N ARG A 31 4.22 14.85 11.50
CA ARG A 31 2.92 15.37 11.10
C ARG A 31 2.54 15.03 9.65
N HIS A 32 3.44 15.20 8.70
CA HIS A 32 3.20 14.90 7.28
C HIS A 32 2.95 13.40 7.04
N ARG A 33 3.65 12.54 7.79
CA ARG A 33 3.49 11.08 7.72
C ARG A 33 2.16 10.60 8.33
N LYS A 34 1.72 11.20 9.44
CA LYS A 34 0.40 10.91 10.01
C LYS A 34 -0.72 11.30 9.03
N ASP A 35 -0.57 12.45 8.37
CA ASP A 35 -1.53 12.94 7.39
C ASP A 35 -1.61 12.01 6.16
N SER A 36 -0.49 11.43 5.71
CA SER A 36 -0.49 10.47 4.60
C SER A 36 -1.17 9.15 4.98
N LEU A 37 -0.88 8.57 6.15
CA LEU A 37 -1.56 7.37 6.65
C LEU A 37 -3.06 7.59 6.85
N THR A 38 -3.47 8.77 7.32
CA THR A 38 -4.88 9.13 7.49
C THR A 38 -5.60 9.21 6.14
N LYS A 39 -4.99 9.86 5.14
CA LYS A 39 -5.54 9.91 3.77
C LYS A 39 -5.64 8.51 3.15
N LEU A 40 -4.63 7.67 3.35
CA LEU A 40 -4.65 6.28 2.90
C LEU A 40 -5.78 5.49 3.57
N SER A 41 -5.96 5.63 4.89
CA SER A 41 -7.08 5.03 5.62
C SER A 41 -8.45 5.47 5.07
N GLN A 42 -8.61 6.74 4.71
CA GLN A 42 -9.85 7.25 4.12
C GLN A 42 -10.12 6.64 2.74
N LYS A 43 -9.10 6.56 1.86
CA LYS A 43 -9.25 5.88 0.57
C LYS A 43 -9.57 4.39 0.73
N MET A 44 -8.93 3.71 1.67
CA MET A 44 -9.25 2.30 1.96
C MET A 44 -10.71 2.11 2.40
N ARG A 45 -11.26 3.02 3.22
CA ARG A 45 -12.70 3.00 3.57
C ARG A 45 -13.59 3.18 2.34
N ARG A 46 -13.21 4.11 1.44
CA ARG A 46 -13.94 4.31 0.19
C ARG A 46 -13.93 3.04 -0.67
N LEU A 47 -12.78 2.41 -0.84
CA LEU A 47 -12.65 1.15 -1.56
C LEU A 47 -13.54 0.06 -0.94
N ILE A 48 -13.51 -0.10 0.39
CA ILE A 48 -14.40 -1.06 1.10
C ILE A 48 -15.87 -0.81 0.78
N ASN A 49 -16.32 0.45 0.83
CA ASN A 49 -17.71 0.79 0.53
C ASN A 49 -18.11 0.45 -0.92
N ILE A 50 -17.20 0.67 -1.89
CA ILE A 50 -17.44 0.29 -3.28
C ILE A 50 -17.57 -1.23 -3.40
N VAL A 51 -16.62 -1.97 -2.82
CA VAL A 51 -16.57 -3.44 -2.86
C VAL A 51 -17.79 -4.06 -2.17
N GLN A 52 -18.20 -3.56 -0.99
CA GLN A 52 -19.39 -4.04 -0.29
C GLN A 52 -20.65 -3.90 -1.15
N ARG A 53 -20.84 -2.75 -1.81
CA ARG A 53 -21.94 -2.53 -2.76
C ARG A 53 -21.91 -3.46 -3.97
N ALA A 54 -20.76 -4.04 -4.32
CA ALA A 54 -20.64 -5.04 -5.37
C ALA A 54 -20.91 -6.45 -4.83
N VAL A 55 -20.43 -6.77 -3.63
CA VAL A 55 -20.63 -8.06 -2.96
C VAL A 55 -22.09 -8.36 -2.62
N HIS A 56 -22.92 -7.36 -2.32
CA HIS A 56 -24.34 -7.59 -2.00
C HIS A 56 -25.14 -8.33 -3.07
N HIS A 57 -24.67 -8.33 -4.32
CA HIS A 57 -25.32 -9.03 -5.43
C HIS A 57 -24.70 -10.41 -5.74
N LEU A 58 -23.68 -10.81 -4.97
CA LEU A 58 -22.88 -12.01 -5.19
C LEU A 58 -23.11 -13.00 -4.03
N ASP A 59 -23.38 -14.26 -4.36
CA ASP A 59 -23.36 -15.33 -3.36
C ASP A 59 -21.92 -15.66 -2.97
N THR A 60 -21.49 -15.13 -1.84
CA THR A 60 -20.14 -15.34 -1.29
C THR A 60 -20.04 -16.56 -0.38
N SER A 61 -21.14 -17.29 -0.17
CA SER A 61 -21.16 -18.53 0.63
C SER A 61 -20.76 -19.77 -0.17
N LEU A 62 -20.65 -19.63 -1.49
CA LEU A 62 -20.31 -20.72 -2.39
C LEU A 62 -18.90 -21.28 -2.07
N PRO A 63 -18.78 -22.59 -1.78
CA PRO A 63 -17.50 -23.22 -1.49
C PRO A 63 -16.67 -23.27 -2.78
N PHE A 64 -15.52 -22.60 -2.77
CA PHE A 64 -14.62 -22.60 -3.92
C PHE A 64 -13.20 -23.00 -3.53
N GLU A 65 -12.79 -24.18 -4.00
CA GLU A 65 -11.41 -24.40 -4.38
C GLU A 65 -11.19 -23.72 -5.73
N HIS A 66 -10.42 -22.65 -5.75
CA HIS A 66 -10.00 -22.01 -7.00
C HIS A 66 -8.52 -21.65 -6.92
N ASN A 67 -7.80 -22.08 -7.96
CA ASN A 67 -6.37 -21.84 -8.21
C ASN A 67 -6.05 -20.36 -8.53
N LEU A 68 -6.64 -19.41 -7.79
CA LEU A 68 -6.20 -18.02 -7.77
C LEU A 68 -5.02 -17.91 -6.80
N THR A 69 -3.93 -18.63 -7.10
CA THR A 69 -2.71 -18.68 -6.28
C THR A 69 -1.98 -17.34 -6.24
N SER A 70 -2.23 -16.48 -7.22
CA SER A 70 -1.71 -15.12 -7.32
C SER A 70 -2.43 -14.10 -6.42
N LEU A 71 -3.61 -14.42 -5.88
CA LEU A 71 -4.30 -13.53 -4.95
C LEU A 71 -3.63 -13.55 -3.57
N PRO A 72 -3.54 -12.40 -2.88
CA PRO A 72 -2.99 -12.35 -1.53
C PRO A 72 -3.74 -13.30 -0.61
N THR A 73 -3.03 -14.24 0.01
CA THR A 73 -3.61 -15.12 1.02
C THR A 73 -3.46 -14.46 2.38
N LEU A 74 -4.58 -14.09 2.99
CA LEU A 74 -4.57 -13.49 4.33
C LEU A 74 -4.45 -14.60 5.37
N ASN A 75 -3.26 -14.78 5.92
CA ASN A 75 -3.02 -15.66 7.06
C ASN A 75 -2.91 -14.88 8.38
N PHE A 76 -3.63 -13.76 8.48
CA PHE A 76 -3.46 -12.86 9.62
C PHE A 76 -4.44 -13.17 10.76
N ARG A 77 -3.88 -13.29 11.96
CA ARG A 77 -4.58 -13.48 13.23
C ARG A 77 -4.73 -12.12 13.93
N PRO A 78 -5.77 -11.91 14.75
CA PRO A 78 -5.90 -10.68 15.53
C PRO A 78 -4.66 -10.29 16.36
N ARG A 79 -3.89 -11.28 16.82
CA ARG A 79 -2.62 -11.07 17.55
C ARG A 79 -1.55 -10.41 16.69
N ASP A 80 -1.58 -10.60 15.37
CA ASP A 80 -0.60 -10.05 14.45
C ASP A 80 -0.75 -8.52 14.33
N LEU A 81 -1.92 -7.95 14.68
CA LEU A 81 -2.12 -6.49 14.73
C LEU A 81 -1.17 -5.79 15.71
N ALA A 82 -0.75 -6.47 16.78
CA ALA A 82 0.18 -5.89 17.75
C ALA A 82 1.58 -5.68 17.14
N ALA A 83 1.99 -6.59 16.25
CA ALA A 83 3.32 -6.64 15.63
C ALA A 83 3.44 -5.81 14.34
N VAL A 84 2.37 -5.15 13.91
CA VAL A 84 2.33 -4.33 12.68
C VAL A 84 3.40 -3.23 12.73
N THR A 85 4.22 -3.19 11.67
CA THR A 85 5.20 -2.12 11.40
C THR A 85 4.82 -1.38 10.11
N GLU A 86 5.09 -0.08 10.05
CA GLU A 86 4.64 0.77 8.94
C GLU A 86 5.15 0.28 7.58
N ASN A 87 6.48 0.09 7.45
CA ASN A 87 7.10 -0.32 6.19
C ASN A 87 6.58 -1.65 5.66
N SER A 88 6.45 -2.66 6.53
CA SER A 88 5.92 -3.98 6.12
C SER A 88 4.46 -3.89 5.71
N THR A 89 3.66 -3.12 6.45
CA THR A 89 2.23 -2.94 6.19
C THR A 89 2.00 -2.24 4.86
N LEU A 90 2.70 -1.14 4.60
CA LEU A 90 2.58 -0.41 3.34
C LEU A 90 3.09 -1.23 2.17
N SER A 91 4.21 -1.94 2.32
CA SER A 91 4.74 -2.82 1.26
C SER A 91 3.77 -3.94 0.90
N GLN A 92 3.21 -4.64 1.89
CA GLN A 92 2.26 -5.72 1.66
C GLN A 92 0.90 -5.22 1.16
N LEU A 93 0.45 -4.05 1.65
CA LEU A 93 -0.74 -3.37 1.15
C LEU A 93 -0.58 -3.06 -0.34
N SER A 94 0.53 -2.43 -0.71
CA SER A 94 0.82 -2.04 -2.09
C SER A 94 0.89 -3.22 -3.03
N SER A 95 1.68 -4.24 -2.67
CA SER A 95 1.80 -5.48 -3.45
C SER A 95 0.46 -6.19 -3.58
N GLY A 96 -0.32 -6.26 -2.51
CA GLY A 96 -1.63 -6.89 -2.52
C GLY A 96 -2.64 -6.15 -3.39
N LEU A 97 -2.73 -4.81 -3.27
CA LEU A 97 -3.58 -3.97 -4.12
C LEU A 97 -3.19 -4.10 -5.60
N HIS A 98 -1.90 -4.14 -5.91
CA HIS A 98 -1.43 -4.36 -7.28
C HIS A 98 -1.90 -5.71 -7.83
N SER A 99 -1.76 -6.79 -7.03
CA SER A 99 -2.29 -8.10 -7.43
C SER A 99 -3.80 -8.05 -7.67
N PHE A 100 -4.59 -7.47 -6.74
CA PHE A 100 -6.03 -7.34 -6.94
C PHE A 100 -6.37 -6.55 -8.19
N LYS A 101 -5.67 -5.46 -8.48
CA LYS A 101 -5.87 -4.68 -9.71
C LYS A 101 -5.76 -5.56 -10.95
N LEU A 102 -4.69 -6.35 -11.06
CA LEU A 102 -4.49 -7.24 -12.20
C LEU A 102 -5.64 -8.25 -12.36
N HIS A 103 -6.17 -8.78 -11.26
CA HIS A 103 -7.32 -9.69 -11.28
C HIS A 103 -8.62 -8.98 -11.67
N PHE A 104 -8.84 -7.74 -11.23
CA PHE A 104 -9.99 -6.94 -11.61
C PHE A 104 -9.94 -6.52 -13.09
N ASP A 105 -8.76 -6.16 -13.60
CA ASP A 105 -8.57 -5.82 -15.01
C ASP A 105 -8.83 -7.04 -15.92
N TRP A 106 -8.39 -8.24 -15.51
CA TRP A 106 -8.70 -9.49 -16.20
C TRP A 106 -10.17 -9.88 -16.11
N LEU A 107 -10.80 -9.72 -14.94
CA LEU A 107 -12.23 -9.97 -14.79
C LEU A 107 -13.04 -9.01 -15.67
N LEU A 108 -12.65 -7.74 -15.74
CA LEU A 108 -13.27 -6.73 -16.60
C LEU A 108 -13.15 -7.11 -18.09
N TYR A 109 -11.99 -7.60 -18.51
CA TYR A 109 -11.78 -8.09 -19.88
C TYR A 109 -12.80 -9.18 -20.24
N TRP A 110 -12.92 -10.24 -19.44
CA TRP A 110 -13.85 -11.34 -19.73
C TRP A 110 -15.32 -10.95 -19.60
N HIS A 111 -15.63 -10.05 -18.68
CA HIS A 111 -16.98 -9.51 -18.54
C HIS A 111 -17.40 -8.76 -19.81
N ASN A 112 -16.50 -7.93 -20.37
CA ASN A 112 -16.74 -7.21 -21.62
C ASN A 112 -16.84 -8.15 -22.83
N GLN A 113 -16.00 -9.20 -22.90
CA GLN A 113 -16.08 -10.22 -23.96
C GLN A 113 -17.43 -10.96 -23.96
N SER A 114 -18.05 -11.11 -22.79
CA SER A 114 -19.36 -11.75 -22.63
C SER A 114 -20.54 -10.84 -22.95
N GLY A 115 -20.29 -9.60 -23.43
CA GLY A 115 -21.32 -8.60 -23.71
C GLY A 115 -21.95 -7.97 -22.47
N LEU A 116 -21.40 -8.24 -21.27
CA LEU A 116 -21.87 -7.66 -20.03
C LEU A 116 -21.07 -6.39 -19.72
N VAL A 117 -21.72 -5.31 -19.28
CA VAL A 117 -21.03 -4.10 -18.82
C VAL A 117 -21.03 -4.08 -17.29
N SER A 118 -19.85 -4.09 -16.66
CA SER A 118 -19.74 -3.97 -15.19
C SER A 118 -19.05 -2.68 -14.78
N ASN A 119 -19.88 -1.66 -14.57
CA ASN A 119 -19.42 -0.38 -14.03
C ASN A 119 -18.78 -0.54 -12.64
N LYS A 120 -19.22 -1.54 -11.85
CA LYS A 120 -18.67 -1.79 -10.50
C LYS A 120 -17.27 -2.39 -10.52
N ILE A 121 -16.98 -3.34 -11.42
CA ILE A 121 -15.64 -3.92 -11.57
C ILE A 121 -14.65 -2.82 -11.99
N LYS A 122 -15.05 -1.97 -12.93
CA LYS A 122 -14.24 -0.82 -13.36
C LYS A 122 -14.03 0.19 -12.23
N GLU A 123 -15.09 0.57 -11.51
CA GLU A 123 -15.02 1.50 -10.37
C GLU A 123 -14.03 1.00 -9.29
N ILE A 124 -14.04 -0.31 -9.00
CA ILE A 124 -13.09 -0.93 -8.06
C ILE A 124 -11.66 -0.87 -8.60
N ALA A 125 -11.43 -1.25 -9.86
CA ALA A 125 -10.10 -1.23 -10.47
C ALA A 125 -9.49 0.19 -10.51
N ASP A 126 -10.31 1.20 -10.79
CA ASP A 126 -9.91 2.61 -10.83
C ASP A 126 -9.58 3.14 -9.43
N GLU A 127 -10.36 2.78 -8.40
CA GLU A 127 -10.07 3.17 -7.01
C GLU A 127 -8.79 2.50 -6.51
N ILE A 128 -8.56 1.22 -6.81
CA ILE A 128 -7.31 0.52 -6.47
C ILE A 128 -6.12 1.25 -7.12
N GLN A 129 -6.21 1.58 -8.42
CA GLN A 129 -5.16 2.33 -9.11
C GLN A 129 -4.90 3.69 -8.46
N SER A 130 -5.96 4.40 -8.05
CA SER A 130 -5.86 5.69 -7.34
C SER A 130 -5.13 5.57 -5.99
N ILE A 131 -5.23 4.43 -5.32
CA ILE A 131 -4.51 4.17 -4.07
C ILE A 131 -3.05 3.81 -4.36
N SER A 132 -2.78 2.91 -5.32
CA SER A 132 -1.42 2.49 -5.68
C SER A 132 -0.55 3.66 -6.17
N MET A 133 -1.12 4.62 -6.90
CA MET A 133 -0.39 5.83 -7.31
C MET A 133 0.04 6.71 -6.12
N LEU A 134 -0.73 6.74 -5.03
CA LEU A 134 -0.34 7.49 -3.82
C LEU A 134 0.84 6.84 -3.09
N GLU A 135 0.98 5.52 -3.19
CA GLU A 135 2.09 4.78 -2.59
C GLU A 135 3.36 4.91 -3.43
N GLN A 136 3.26 4.79 -4.77
CA GLN A 136 4.42 4.99 -5.66
C GLN A 136 5.07 6.37 -5.52
N ILE A 137 4.28 7.43 -5.32
CA ILE A 137 4.79 8.78 -5.02
C ILE A 137 5.58 8.81 -3.70
N GLN A 138 5.28 7.91 -2.76
CA GLN A 138 5.93 7.83 -1.46
C GLN A 138 7.12 6.85 -1.41
N THR A 139 7.20 5.88 -2.34
CA THR A 139 8.18 4.77 -2.26
C THR A 139 9.19 4.68 -3.41
N ASN A 140 9.14 5.55 -4.44
CA ASN A 140 10.06 5.52 -5.60
C ASN A 140 10.20 4.11 -6.25
N SER A 141 9.22 3.24 -6.09
CA SER A 141 9.29 1.84 -6.53
C SER A 141 8.65 1.70 -7.91
N SER A 142 9.49 1.43 -8.91
CA SER A 142 9.09 1.15 -10.30
C SER A 142 8.28 -0.14 -10.37
N GLY A 143 7.06 -0.07 -10.90
CA GLY A 143 6.14 -1.20 -11.02
C GLY A 143 6.58 -2.15 -12.14
N GLN A 144 6.87 -3.40 -11.81
CA GLN A 144 7.04 -4.46 -12.80
C GLN A 144 5.65 -4.94 -13.26
N ASN A 145 5.38 -4.82 -14.56
CA ASN A 145 4.18 -5.40 -15.18
C ASN A 145 4.28 -6.93 -15.13
N THR A 146 3.68 -7.53 -14.11
CA THR A 146 3.62 -8.99 -13.99
C THR A 146 2.47 -9.47 -14.86
N LEU A 147 2.77 -10.12 -15.98
CA LEU A 147 1.77 -10.77 -16.81
C LEU A 147 1.23 -11.98 -16.04
N LEU A 148 0.00 -11.86 -15.54
CA LEU A 148 -0.66 -12.97 -14.86
C LEU A 148 -1.08 -14.03 -15.89
N SER A 149 -0.57 -15.25 -15.75
CA SER A 149 -1.08 -16.42 -16.48
C SER A 149 -2.37 -16.91 -15.80
N MET A 150 -3.47 -16.19 -16.04
CA MET A 150 -4.80 -16.59 -15.55
C MET A 150 -5.51 -17.43 -16.61
N PRO A 151 -6.18 -18.53 -16.21
CA PRO A 151 -6.93 -19.37 -17.15
C PRO A 151 -8.04 -18.57 -17.84
N PRO A 152 -8.50 -18.93 -19.03
CA PRO A 152 -9.64 -18.27 -19.66
C PRO A 152 -10.94 -18.53 -18.87
N LEU A 153 -11.82 -17.54 -18.78
CA LEU A 153 -13.17 -17.69 -18.21
C LEU A 153 -14.13 -18.05 -19.34
N THR A 154 -14.55 -19.32 -19.40
CA THR A 154 -15.27 -19.88 -20.56
C THR A 154 -16.79 -19.77 -20.47
N SER A 155 -17.35 -19.46 -19.29
CA SER A 155 -18.80 -19.35 -19.11
C SER A 155 -19.21 -18.17 -18.23
N ALA A 156 -20.45 -17.71 -18.39
CA ALA A 156 -21.03 -16.67 -17.53
C ALA A 156 -21.05 -17.10 -16.04
N TRP A 157 -21.19 -18.39 -15.78
CA TRP A 157 -21.11 -18.94 -14.43
C TRP A 157 -19.69 -18.85 -13.85
N ASP A 158 -18.66 -19.13 -14.65
CA ASP A 158 -17.27 -18.99 -14.23
C ASP A 158 -16.93 -17.52 -13.91
N ILE A 159 -17.45 -16.59 -14.71
CA ILE A 159 -17.30 -15.15 -14.48
C ILE A 159 -17.99 -14.73 -13.18
N TYR A 160 -19.24 -15.14 -12.97
CA TYR A 160 -19.99 -14.83 -11.76
C TYR A 160 -19.30 -15.36 -10.50
N ARG A 161 -18.90 -16.63 -10.54
CA ARG A 161 -18.16 -17.33 -9.49
C ARG A 161 -16.84 -16.65 -9.16
N THR A 162 -16.03 -16.40 -10.18
CA THR A 162 -14.72 -15.77 -10.01
C THR A 162 -14.85 -14.36 -9.47
N SER A 163 -15.85 -13.62 -9.95
CA SER A 163 -16.21 -12.31 -9.41
C SER A 163 -16.53 -12.39 -7.91
N ALA A 164 -17.40 -13.30 -7.47
CA ALA A 164 -17.74 -13.47 -6.05
C ALA A 164 -16.50 -13.70 -5.17
N VAL A 165 -15.60 -14.59 -5.59
CA VAL A 165 -14.36 -14.91 -4.86
C VAL A 165 -13.43 -13.70 -4.77
N ILE A 166 -13.14 -13.05 -5.91
CA ILE A 166 -12.23 -11.91 -5.96
C ILE A 166 -12.75 -10.77 -5.08
N HIS A 167 -14.04 -10.44 -5.18
CA HIS A 167 -14.65 -9.37 -4.38
C HIS A 167 -14.61 -9.69 -2.88
N LYS A 168 -14.92 -10.93 -2.49
CA LYS A 168 -14.87 -11.35 -1.08
C LYS A 168 -13.45 -11.26 -0.52
N ARG A 169 -12.46 -11.78 -1.26
CA ARG A 169 -11.05 -11.72 -0.85
C ARG A 169 -10.54 -10.29 -0.76
N LEU A 170 -10.91 -9.42 -1.71
CA LEU A 170 -10.56 -8.00 -1.65
C LEU A 170 -11.18 -7.33 -0.42
N LEU A 171 -12.45 -7.63 -0.11
CA LEU A 171 -13.13 -7.08 1.05
C LEU A 171 -12.42 -7.47 2.36
N ASP A 172 -12.06 -8.74 2.51
CA ASP A 172 -11.34 -9.23 3.69
C ASP A 172 -9.95 -8.58 3.79
N PHE A 173 -9.26 -8.45 2.66
CA PHE A 173 -7.96 -7.79 2.57
C PHE A 173 -8.05 -6.33 3.00
N CYS A 174 -8.98 -5.57 2.43
CA CYS A 174 -9.13 -4.17 2.76
C CYS A 174 -9.53 -3.96 4.23
N ASN A 175 -10.41 -4.80 4.77
CA ASN A 175 -10.79 -4.74 6.19
C ASN A 175 -9.60 -4.99 7.12
N TRP A 176 -8.75 -5.95 6.79
CA TRP A 176 -7.54 -6.23 7.55
C TRP A 176 -6.59 -5.02 7.55
N TYR A 177 -6.24 -4.52 6.37
CA TYR A 177 -5.29 -3.41 6.26
C TYR A 177 -5.84 -2.09 6.79
N LEU A 178 -7.16 -1.87 6.75
CA LEU A 178 -7.77 -0.72 7.42
C LEU A 178 -7.51 -0.76 8.93
N ARG A 179 -7.63 -1.94 9.57
CA ARG A 179 -7.33 -2.11 11.00
C ARG A 179 -5.84 -1.92 11.29
N ALA A 180 -4.96 -2.47 10.46
CA ALA A 180 -3.51 -2.27 10.59
C ALA A 180 -3.12 -0.78 10.49
N LEU A 181 -3.67 -0.05 9.52
CA LEU A 181 -3.46 1.40 9.38
C LEU A 181 -3.95 2.17 10.61
N GLN A 182 -5.09 1.80 11.18
CA GLN A 182 -5.60 2.43 12.41
C GLN A 182 -4.66 2.22 13.60
N VAL A 183 -4.08 1.02 13.75
CA VAL A 183 -3.07 0.73 14.78
C VAL A 183 -1.83 1.60 14.57
N LEU A 184 -1.35 1.74 13.33
CA LEU A 184 -0.19 2.58 13.02
C LEU A 184 -0.44 4.06 13.33
N ILE A 185 -1.60 4.59 12.91
CA ILE A 185 -2.00 5.97 13.22
C ILE A 185 -2.05 6.18 14.73
N TYR A 186 -2.62 5.23 15.48
CA TYR A 186 -2.69 5.30 16.93
C TYR A 186 -1.29 5.32 17.58
N LYS A 187 -0.40 4.39 17.21
CA LYS A 187 0.99 4.34 17.70
C LYS A 187 1.72 5.67 17.46
N GLN A 188 1.53 6.25 16.27
CA GLN A 188 2.13 7.55 15.95
C GLN A 188 1.59 8.69 16.81
N THR A 189 0.30 8.68 17.18
CA THR A 189 -0.25 9.68 18.10
C THR A 189 0.24 9.53 19.54
N THR A 190 0.54 8.32 19.98
CA THR A 190 1.06 8.09 21.35
C THR A 190 2.52 8.51 21.46
N ASP A 191 3.32 8.29 20.42
CA ASP A 191 4.73 8.68 20.40
C ASP A 191 4.90 10.21 20.33
N ASP A 192 4.06 10.89 19.54
CA ASP A 192 4.03 12.37 19.44
C ASP A 192 3.78 13.03 20.81
N LYS A 193 2.79 12.51 21.57
CA LYS A 193 2.51 12.98 22.94
C LYS A 193 3.69 12.74 23.88
N ARG A 194 4.34 11.56 23.80
CA ARG A 194 5.46 11.21 24.68
C ARG A 194 6.69 12.10 24.43
N GLY A 195 6.97 12.43 23.17
CA GLY A 195 8.02 13.38 22.80
C GLY A 195 7.77 14.79 23.35
N HIS A 196 6.52 15.28 23.26
CA HIS A 196 6.14 16.60 23.77
C HIS A 196 6.37 16.73 25.29
N TYR A 197 6.04 15.70 26.08
CA TYR A 197 6.26 15.72 27.53
C TYR A 197 7.75 15.69 27.92
N GLN A 198 8.61 15.02 27.14
CA GLN A 198 10.07 15.04 27.37
C GLN A 198 10.67 16.40 27.03
N GLU A 199 10.22 17.05 25.96
CA GLU A 199 10.71 18.37 25.54
C GLU A 199 10.30 19.49 26.51
N GLU A 200 9.11 19.41 27.11
CA GLU A 200 8.68 20.32 28.17
C GLU A 200 9.48 20.08 29.47
N GLY A 201 9.76 18.83 29.84
CA GLY A 201 10.55 18.50 31.03
C GLY A 201 12.00 19.04 30.99
N HIS A 202 12.56 19.21 29.80
CA HIS A 202 13.91 19.79 29.60
C HIS A 202 13.93 21.32 29.53
N ARG A 203 12.78 22.00 29.41
CA ARG A 203 12.71 23.48 29.42
C ARG A 203 12.67 24.11 30.80
N TYR A 204 12.52 23.30 31.85
CA TYR A 204 12.40 23.76 33.23
C TYR A 204 13.60 23.37 34.11
N ILE A 205 14.75 23.04 33.51
CA ILE A 205 16.01 22.78 34.22
C ILE A 205 17.05 23.83 33.80
#